data_AF-A0A9N9I9W1-F1
#
_entry.id   AF-A0A9N9I9W1-F1
#
_cell.length_a   1.000
_cell.length_b   1.000
_cell.length_c   1.000
_cell.angle_alpha   90.00
_cell.angle_beta   90.00
_cell.angle_gamma   90.00
#
_symmetry.space_group_name_H-M   'P 1'
#
loop_
_entity.id
_entity.type
_entity.pdbx_description
1 polymer ?
#
loop_
_entity_poly.entity_id
_entity_poly.type
_entity_poly.pdbx_seq_one_letter_code
_entity_poly.pdbx_strand_id
1 'polypeptide(L)'
;IGYLKEKCLTWMQEQYVRAVIGIKILNPRQNIQEPGTGYFYRIMTAKLYRQGMAVQRWDFGNVKKHSRDPVNDPAGCNAPNLPAFQITIPISEVFWDPSFPITPAYVPIIPASVIGTNFIIDLYRIQRVALKAS
;
A
#
# COMPACT_ATOMS: atom_id res chain seq x y z
N ILE A 1 10.34 14.19 11.36
CA ILE A 1 9.91 13.14 10.39
C ILE A 1 9.47 11.92 11.20
N GLY A 2 8.33 11.29 10.90
CA GLY A 2 7.79 10.22 11.77
C GLY A 2 8.59 8.92 11.67
N TYR A 3 8.86 8.28 12.81
CA TYR A 3 9.63 7.04 13.00
C TYR A 3 9.37 5.95 11.93
N LEU A 4 8.11 5.70 11.57
CA LEU A 4 7.76 4.68 10.57
C LEU A 4 8.25 5.01 9.15
N LYS A 5 8.32 6.30 8.78
CA LYS A 5 8.88 6.71 7.48
C LYS A 5 10.37 6.41 7.43
N GLU A 6 11.08 6.70 8.52
CA GLU A 6 12.53 6.46 8.64
C GLU A 6 12.83 4.97 8.56
N LYS A 7 12.07 4.14 9.30
CA LYS A 7 12.19 2.67 9.23
C LYS A 7 12.01 2.12 7.81
N CYS A 8 11.04 2.64 7.04
CA CYS A 8 10.88 2.24 5.63
C CYS A 8 12.11 2.61 4.79
N LEU A 9 12.70 3.79 5.02
CA LEU A 9 13.89 4.23 4.29
C LEU A 9 15.13 3.40 4.68
N THR A 10 15.29 3.06 5.96
CA THR A 10 16.36 2.18 6.44
C THR A 10 16.26 0.80 5.82
N TRP A 11 15.06 0.19 5.81
CA TRP A 11 14.87 -1.11 5.15
C TRP A 11 15.23 -1.07 3.66
N MET A 12 14.95 0.02 2.96
CA MET A 12 15.32 0.16 1.55
C MET A 12 16.84 0.22 1.29
N GLN A 13 17.66 0.45 2.33
CA GLN A 13 19.13 0.39 2.23
C GLN A 13 19.67 -1.03 2.24
N GLU A 14 18.86 -2.00 2.69
CA GLU A 14 19.24 -3.41 2.71
C GLU A 14 19.27 -3.97 1.28
N GLN A 15 20.33 -4.72 0.94
CA GLN A 15 20.52 -5.23 -0.43
C GLN A 15 19.50 -6.32 -0.81
N TYR A 16 18.91 -7.00 0.17
CA TYR A 16 17.86 -8.00 -0.02
C TYR A 16 16.44 -7.40 -0.03
N VAL A 17 16.28 -6.09 0.19
CA VAL A 17 14.96 -5.43 0.17
C VAL A 17 14.77 -4.67 -1.15
N ARG A 18 13.84 -5.14 -1.99
CA ARG A 18 13.55 -4.51 -3.29
C ARG A 18 12.41 -3.49 -3.22
N ALA A 19 11.42 -3.75 -2.37
CA ALA A 19 10.24 -2.93 -2.22
C ALA A 19 9.78 -2.88 -0.76
N VAL A 20 9.34 -1.70 -0.30
CA VAL A 20 8.69 -1.52 1.00
C VAL A 20 7.38 -0.77 0.82
N ILE A 21 6.30 -1.29 1.39
CA ILE A 21 5.01 -0.60 1.45
C ILE A 21 4.79 -0.07 2.86
N GLY A 22 4.60 1.24 2.98
CA GLY A 22 4.16 1.89 4.20
C GLY A 22 2.69 2.29 4.11
N ILE A 23 1.85 1.78 5.01
CA ILE A 23 0.43 2.15 5.11
C ILE A 23 0.20 2.90 6.41
N LYS A 24 -0.38 4.09 6.31
CA LYS A 24 -0.81 4.90 7.44
C LYS A 24 -2.32 4.98 7.46
N ILE A 25 -2.93 4.49 8.53
CA ILE A 25 -4.36 4.61 8.81
C ILE A 25 -4.51 5.70 9.86
N LEU A 26 -5.27 6.76 9.57
CA LEU A 26 -5.54 7.81 10.55
C LEU A 26 -6.74 7.44 11.43
N ASN A 27 -6.83 8.10 12.58
CA ASN A 27 -7.97 7.98 13.48
C ASN A 27 -9.28 8.26 12.74
N PRO A 28 -10.37 7.56 13.11
CA PRO A 28 -11.69 7.81 12.56
C PRO A 28 -12.11 9.26 12.79
N ARG A 29 -12.75 9.84 11.78
CA ARG A 29 -13.52 11.07 11.96
C ARG A 29 -14.75 10.74 12.80
N GLN A 30 -14.76 11.27 14.00
CA GLN A 30 -15.89 11.15 14.89
C GLN A 30 -17.10 11.86 14.26
N ASN A 31 -18.30 11.32 14.50
CA ASN A 31 -19.59 11.87 14.10
C ASN A 31 -19.99 11.76 12.62
N ILE A 32 -19.19 11.12 11.77
CA ILE A 32 -19.58 10.87 10.37
C ILE A 32 -19.33 9.40 10.04
N GLN A 33 -20.38 8.70 9.60
CA GLN A 33 -20.37 7.28 9.26
C GLN A 33 -20.84 7.06 7.83
N GLU A 34 -20.32 6.00 7.20
CA GLU A 34 -20.77 5.55 5.89
C GLU A 34 -22.21 5.00 5.99
N PRO A 35 -23.20 5.53 5.24
CA PRO A 35 -24.62 5.18 5.39
C PRO A 35 -24.93 3.68 5.24
N GLY A 36 -24.18 2.96 4.40
CA GLY A 36 -24.44 1.54 4.14
C GLY A 36 -23.79 0.57 5.14
N THR A 37 -22.75 0.99 5.87
CA THR A 37 -21.92 0.06 6.67
C THR A 37 -21.81 0.49 8.13
N GLY A 38 -22.14 1.75 8.45
CA GLY A 38 -21.96 2.33 9.78
C GLY A 38 -20.50 2.61 10.13
N TYR A 39 -19.54 2.32 9.26
CA TYR A 39 -18.13 2.53 9.55
C TYR A 39 -17.79 4.02 9.56
N PHE A 40 -17.04 4.44 10.57
CA PHE A 40 -16.55 5.82 10.64
C PHE A 40 -15.62 6.14 9.47
N TYR A 41 -15.74 7.37 8.96
CA TYR A 41 -14.86 7.84 7.89
C TYR A 41 -13.40 7.89 8.36
N ARG A 42 -12.48 7.31 7.58
CA ARG A 42 -11.04 7.28 7.81
C ARG A 42 -10.27 7.71 6.56
N ILE A 43 -9.24 8.51 6.81
CA ILE A 43 -8.23 8.84 5.82
C ILE A 43 -7.11 7.81 5.94
N MET A 44 -6.63 7.31 4.81
CA MET A 44 -5.49 6.40 4.75
C MET A 44 -4.50 6.87 3.69
N THR A 45 -3.22 6.56 3.88
CA THR A 45 -2.18 6.86 2.89
C THR A 45 -1.29 5.64 2.73
N ALA A 46 -1.05 5.23 1.48
CA ALA A 46 -0.05 4.24 1.14
C ALA A 46 1.14 4.90 0.45
N LYS A 47 2.34 4.38 0.70
CA LYS A 47 3.57 4.72 -0.02
C LYS A 47 4.31 3.46 -0.42
N LEU A 48 4.78 3.42 -1.65
CA LEU A 48 5.67 2.38 -2.15
C LEU A 48 7.06 2.98 -2.36
N TYR A 49 8.04 2.34 -1.73
CA TYR A 49 9.46 2.61 -1.89
C TYR A 49 10.06 1.47 -2.70
N ARG A 50 10.83 1.79 -3.74
CA ARG A 50 11.54 0.82 -4.60
C ARG A 50 12.94 1.32 -4.91
N GLN A 51 13.91 0.42 -4.97
CA GLN A 51 15.30 0.80 -5.25
C GLN A 51 15.38 1.40 -6.66
N GLY A 52 16.05 2.55 -6.79
CA GLY A 52 16.20 3.23 -8.08
C GLY A 52 14.93 3.88 -8.64
N MET A 53 13.82 3.93 -7.91
CA MET A 53 12.56 4.53 -8.35
C MET A 53 12.10 5.66 -7.43
N ALA A 54 11.36 6.62 -8.01
CA ALA A 54 10.67 7.64 -7.22
C ALA A 54 9.59 7.02 -6.32
N VAL A 55 9.44 7.56 -5.11
CA VAL A 55 8.42 7.10 -4.15
C VAL A 55 7.03 7.36 -4.71
N GLN A 56 6.22 6.31 -4.81
CA GLN A 56 4.83 6.41 -5.22
C GLN A 56 3.93 6.54 -4.00
N ARG A 57 2.82 7.29 -4.13
CA ARG A 57 1.92 7.59 -3.02
C ARG A 57 0.47 7.55 -3.47
N TRP A 58 -0.38 7.00 -2.60
CA TRP A 58 -1.83 7.00 -2.74
C TRP A 58 -2.45 7.56 -1.46
N ASP A 59 -3.38 8.49 -1.62
CA ASP A 59 -4.30 8.86 -0.54
C ASP A 59 -5.63 8.13 -0.82
N PHE A 60 -6.03 7.28 0.13
CA PHE A 60 -7.19 6.39 0.03
C PHE A 60 -7.97 6.41 1.36
N GLY A 61 -8.92 5.48 1.54
CA GLY A 61 -9.88 5.53 2.63
C GLY A 61 -11.26 5.94 2.12
N ASN A 62 -12.28 5.78 2.95
CA ASN A 62 -13.66 6.14 2.57
C ASN A 62 -13.90 7.66 2.59
N VAL A 63 -12.94 8.47 3.03
CA VAL A 63 -12.98 9.93 2.91
C VAL A 63 -11.70 10.47 2.28
N LYS A 64 -11.84 11.43 1.38
CA LYS A 64 -10.72 12.12 0.76
C LYS A 64 -9.92 12.91 1.78
N LYS A 65 -8.60 12.82 1.68
CA LYS A 65 -7.70 13.59 2.54
C LYS A 65 -8.00 15.09 2.41
N HIS A 66 -8.14 15.78 3.54
CA HIS A 66 -8.47 17.21 3.64
C HIS A 66 -9.90 17.63 3.20
N SER A 67 -10.76 16.70 2.75
CA SER A 67 -12.16 17.04 2.46
C SER A 67 -12.87 17.49 3.76
N ARG A 68 -13.68 18.55 3.67
CA ARG A 68 -14.59 18.98 4.76
C ARG A 68 -16.01 18.48 4.56
N ASP A 69 -16.32 17.98 3.37
CA ASP A 69 -17.62 17.48 2.97
C ASP A 69 -17.47 16.08 2.36
N PRO A 70 -17.41 15.04 3.20
CA PRO A 70 -17.22 13.66 2.74
C PRO A 70 -18.43 13.10 1.99
N VAL A 71 -19.59 13.75 2.07
CA VAL A 71 -20.82 13.30 1.44
C VAL A 71 -20.86 13.74 -0.02
N ASN A 72 -20.49 15.00 -0.29
CA ASN A 72 -20.52 15.55 -1.65
C ASN A 72 -19.16 15.54 -2.37
N ASP A 73 -18.06 15.24 -1.67
CA ASP A 73 -16.72 15.00 -2.25
C ASP A 73 -16.22 13.59 -1.86
N PRO A 74 -16.76 12.54 -2.50
CA PRO A 74 -16.45 11.16 -2.14
C PRO A 74 -14.98 10.83 -2.43
N ALA A 75 -14.45 9.87 -1.68
CA ALA A 75 -13.10 9.36 -1.94
C ALA A 75 -13.02 8.62 -3.28
N GLY A 76 -11.91 8.78 -3.99
CA GLY A 76 -11.68 8.08 -5.26
C GLY A 76 -11.53 6.56 -5.10
N CYS A 77 -11.13 6.06 -3.92
CA CYS A 77 -11.02 4.63 -3.62
C CYS A 77 -12.37 4.09 -3.12
N ASN A 78 -13.32 3.90 -4.04
CA ASN A 78 -14.71 3.55 -3.71
C ASN A 78 -15.17 2.19 -4.24
N ALA A 79 -14.36 1.51 -5.05
CA ALA A 79 -14.65 0.19 -5.61
C ALA A 79 -13.39 -0.68 -5.68
N PRO A 80 -13.52 -2.02 -5.67
CA PRO A 80 -12.39 -2.91 -5.91
C PRO A 80 -11.88 -2.78 -7.35
N ASN A 81 -10.64 -3.18 -7.57
CA ASN A 81 -9.99 -3.25 -8.88
C ASN A 81 -9.85 -1.93 -9.64
N LEU A 82 -9.89 -0.79 -8.96
CA LEU A 82 -9.61 0.51 -9.58
C LEU A 82 -8.10 0.64 -9.87
N PRO A 83 -7.66 0.78 -11.13
CA PRO A 83 -6.23 0.79 -11.47
C PRO A 83 -5.43 1.87 -10.74
N ALA A 84 -6.03 3.04 -10.51
CA ALA A 84 -5.40 4.14 -9.78
C ALA A 84 -5.12 3.83 -8.30
N PHE A 85 -5.72 2.79 -7.74
CA PHE A 85 -5.60 2.37 -6.34
C PHE A 85 -5.03 0.96 -6.18
N GLN A 86 -4.35 0.46 -7.21
CA GLN A 86 -3.60 -0.79 -7.16
C GLN A 86 -2.10 -0.51 -7.02
N ILE A 87 -1.46 -1.24 -6.10
CA ILE A 87 -0.01 -1.29 -5.99
C ILE A 87 0.46 -2.59 -6.64
N THR A 88 1.29 -2.46 -7.66
CA THR A 88 1.82 -3.60 -8.44
C THR A 88 3.28 -3.81 -8.09
N ILE A 89 3.62 -4.99 -7.58
CA ILE A 89 4.98 -5.41 -7.28
C ILE A 89 5.32 -6.64 -8.12
N PRO A 90 6.41 -6.63 -8.91
CA PRO A 90 6.87 -7.81 -9.62
C PRO A 90 7.11 -8.99 -8.68
N ILE A 91 6.69 -10.19 -9.08
CA ILE A 91 6.89 -11.40 -8.28
C ILE A 91 8.38 -11.64 -8.01
N SER A 92 9.24 -11.34 -8.98
CA SER A 92 10.70 -11.41 -8.84
C SER A 92 11.27 -10.50 -7.75
N GLU A 93 10.63 -9.37 -7.46
CA GLU A 93 11.05 -8.49 -6.36
C GLU A 93 10.66 -9.05 -4.98
N VAL A 94 9.56 -9.82 -4.91
CA VAL A 94 9.08 -10.44 -3.66
C VAL A 94 9.93 -11.65 -3.28
N PHE A 95 10.35 -12.44 -4.26
CA PHE A 95 11.23 -13.60 -4.06
C PHE A 95 12.72 -13.27 -4.19
N TRP A 96 13.08 -11.98 -4.13
CA TRP A 96 14.47 -11.55 -4.15
C TRP A 96 15.16 -11.94 -2.83
N ASP A 97 15.95 -13.00 -2.86
CA ASP A 97 16.71 -13.50 -1.71
C ASP A 97 18.10 -14.02 -2.14
N PRO A 98 19.01 -13.13 -2.52
CA PRO A 98 20.34 -13.53 -2.95
C PRO A 98 21.27 -13.80 -1.77
N SER A 99 22.08 -14.85 -1.87
CA SER A 99 23.23 -15.03 -1.00
C SER A 99 24.30 -13.96 -1.27
N PHE A 100 24.99 -13.49 -0.23
CA PHE A 100 26.11 -12.58 -0.39
C PHE A 100 27.40 -13.32 -0.76
N PRO A 101 28.21 -12.84 -1.72
CA PRO A 101 28.00 -11.66 -2.56
C PRO A 101 26.98 -11.91 -3.69
N ILE A 102 26.16 -10.89 -3.99
CA ILE A 102 25.15 -10.96 -5.05
C ILE A 102 25.84 -10.97 -6.41
N THR A 103 25.59 -11.99 -7.22
CA THR A 103 26.14 -12.06 -8.59
C THR A 103 25.30 -11.19 -9.54
N PRO A 104 25.92 -10.54 -10.56
CA PRO A 104 25.18 -9.75 -11.54
C PRO A 104 24.12 -10.54 -12.33
N ALA A 105 24.26 -11.87 -12.39
CA ALA A 105 23.34 -12.78 -13.07
C ALA A 105 22.35 -13.47 -12.12
N TYR A 106 22.19 -12.99 -10.88
CA TYR A 106 21.26 -13.58 -9.93
C TYR A 106 19.82 -13.52 -10.46
N VAL A 107 19.16 -14.68 -10.45
CA VAL A 107 17.74 -14.83 -10.80
C VAL A 107 16.98 -15.34 -9.56
N PRO A 108 15.94 -14.62 -9.09
CA PRO A 108 15.10 -15.07 -8.00
C PRO A 108 14.47 -16.45 -8.26
N ILE A 109 14.51 -17.32 -7.26
CA ILE A 109 13.83 -18.63 -7.33
C ILE A 109 12.36 -18.42 -6.94
N ILE A 110 11.48 -18.49 -7.93
CA ILE A 110 10.03 -18.34 -7.74
C ILE A 110 9.42 -19.75 -7.63
N PRO A 111 8.67 -20.08 -6.56
CA PRO A 111 7.99 -21.36 -6.46
C PRO A 111 7.02 -21.59 -7.63
N ALA A 112 7.00 -22.79 -8.19
CA ALA A 112 6.15 -23.13 -9.36
C ALA A 112 4.65 -22.93 -9.12
N SER A 113 4.20 -22.93 -7.86
CA SER A 113 2.81 -22.66 -7.48
C SER A 113 2.42 -21.18 -7.61
N VAL A 114 3.40 -20.28 -7.74
CA VAL A 114 3.17 -18.85 -7.89
C VAL A 114 3.04 -18.53 -9.39
N ILE A 115 1.81 -18.27 -9.82
CA ILE A 115 1.48 -18.01 -11.23
C ILE A 115 1.32 -16.51 -11.45
N GLY A 116 1.91 -15.99 -12.53
CA GLY A 116 1.76 -14.60 -12.97
C GLY A 116 3.08 -13.83 -13.00
N THR A 117 2.98 -12.52 -13.18
CA THR A 117 4.15 -11.61 -13.25
C THR A 117 4.21 -10.63 -12.07
N ASN A 118 3.07 -10.33 -11.47
CA ASN A 118 2.93 -9.29 -10.46
C ASN A 118 2.02 -9.73 -9.30
N PHE A 119 2.39 -9.33 -8.09
CA PHE A 119 1.48 -9.21 -6.97
C PHE A 119 0.74 -7.87 -7.07
N ILE A 120 -0.60 -7.93 -6.99
CA ILE A 120 -1.47 -6.76 -7.04
C ILE A 120 -2.08 -6.59 -5.65
N ILE A 121 -1.79 -5.45 -5.02
CA ILE A 121 -2.37 -5.05 -3.75
C ILE A 121 -3.44 -4.01 -4.04
N ASP A 122 -4.69 -4.40 -3.82
CA ASP A 122 -5.86 -3.53 -3.98
C ASP A 122 -6.10 -2.73 -2.69
N LEU A 123 -5.86 -1.41 -2.74
CA LEU A 123 -6.02 -0.53 -1.58
C LEU A 123 -7.48 -0.45 -1.10
N TYR A 124 -8.46 -0.70 -1.97
CA TYR A 124 -9.86 -0.78 -1.56
C TYR A 124 -10.09 -1.94 -0.58
N ARG A 125 -9.48 -3.10 -0.84
CA ARG A 125 -9.58 -4.26 0.06
C ARG A 125 -8.96 -3.97 1.43
N ILE A 126 -7.78 -3.33 1.44
CA ILE A 126 -7.12 -2.89 2.68
C ILE A 126 -8.02 -1.90 3.44
N GLN A 127 -8.62 -0.94 2.74
CA GLN A 127 -9.57 0.01 3.32
C GLN A 127 -10.73 -0.71 4.00
N ARG A 128 -11.36 -1.69 3.35
CA ARG A 128 -12.50 -2.42 3.94
C ARG A 128 -12.10 -3.19 5.20
N VAL A 129 -10.92 -3.81 5.22
CA VAL A 129 -10.38 -4.50 6.41
C VAL A 129 -10.13 -3.49 7.53
N ALA A 130 -9.47 -2.38 7.24
CA ALA A 130 -9.15 -1.34 8.21
C ALA A 130 -10.39 -0.68 8.81
N LEU A 131 -11.44 -0.44 8.01
CA LEU A 131 -12.71 0.12 8.47
C LEU A 131 -13.50 -0.85 9.35
N LYS A 132 -13.43 -2.16 9.07
CA LYS A 132 -14.14 -3.18 9.87
C LYS A 132 -13.51 -3.42 11.24
N ALA A 133 -12.18 -3.30 11.36
CA ALA A 133 -11.45 -3.51 12.61
C ALA A 133 -11.52 -2.31 13.58
N SER A 134 -12.47 -1.40 13.37
CA SER A 134 -12.54 -0.06 13.98
C SER A 134 -13.60 0.07 15.03
#